data_AF-A0A2P5W4R1-F1
#
_entry.id   AF-A0A2P5W4R1-F1
#
_cell.length_a   1.000
_cell.length_b   1.000
_cell.length_c   1.000
_cell.angle_alpha   90.00
_cell.angle_beta   90.00
_cell.angle_gamma   90.00
#
_symmetry.space_group_name_H-M   'P 1'
#
loop_
_entity.id
_entity.type
_entity.pdbx_description
1 polymer ?
#
loop_
_entity_poly.entity_id
_entity_poly.type
_entity_poly.pdbx_seq_one_letter_code
_entity_poly.pdbx_strand_id
1 'polypeptide(L)'
;MISMRKWQVLLLFPHLVNLPLDKFQAALTRLLQGGHKEYIKEHVKYYHVGSAHSGPVLTPAEVLIAIHGIDPERDGIPLKKVTDACNACFEQRHIFTQQVLAKVEQIPLPLLFMRTVLQAIGAFPALVEFIMEILSRLVSKQIWKYPKLWVGFLKCALLTKPQSFSVLLQLPPPQLENALNRTAALKAPLVAHASQQNIRNSLPRSMLAVLGLAPDTQSSSQAQTSQAHTGDTSNSEKDAAVTEKPKESSSAS
;
A
#
# COMPACT_ATOMS: atom_id res chain seq x y z
N MET A 1 -25.31 35.65 -7.20
CA MET A 1 -24.17 34.72 -7.04
C MET A 1 -24.69 33.33 -7.38
N ILE A 2 -24.27 32.74 -8.50
CA ILE A 2 -24.80 31.44 -8.96
C ILE A 2 -24.28 30.37 -8.01
N SER A 3 -25.17 29.73 -7.25
CA SER A 3 -24.82 28.56 -6.46
C SER A 3 -24.48 27.42 -7.41
N MET A 4 -23.18 27.16 -7.62
CA MET A 4 -22.75 26.02 -8.41
C MET A 4 -23.10 24.74 -7.64
N ARG A 5 -23.74 23.79 -8.33
CA ARG A 5 -24.04 22.49 -7.73
C ARG A 5 -22.74 21.73 -7.49
N LYS A 6 -22.69 20.94 -6.42
CA LYS A 6 -21.53 20.10 -6.04
C LYS A 6 -20.86 19.37 -7.20
N TRP A 7 -21.65 18.79 -8.12
CA TRP A 7 -21.11 18.09 -9.29
C TRP A 7 -20.36 19.01 -10.27
N GLN A 8 -20.84 20.24 -10.48
CA GLN A 8 -20.16 21.22 -11.32
C GLN A 8 -18.82 21.64 -10.70
N VAL A 9 -18.77 21.76 -9.37
CA VAL A 9 -17.53 22.04 -8.64
C VAL A 9 -16.53 20.90 -8.79
N LEU A 10 -16.99 19.64 -8.68
CA LEU A 10 -16.13 18.47 -8.88
C LEU A 10 -15.59 18.39 -10.31
N LEU A 11 -16.39 18.74 -11.33
CA LEU A 11 -15.94 18.78 -12.73
C LEU A 11 -14.86 19.84 -12.98
N LEU A 12 -14.94 20.98 -12.29
CA LEU A 12 -13.98 22.07 -12.39
C LEU A 12 -12.78 21.91 -11.45
N PHE A 13 -12.82 20.93 -10.55
CA PHE A 13 -11.82 20.77 -9.50
C PHE A 13 -10.38 20.62 -10.00
N PRO A 14 -10.09 19.90 -11.10
CA PRO A 14 -8.76 19.88 -11.69
C PRO A 14 -8.25 21.28 -12.04
N HIS A 15 -9.12 22.14 -12.59
CA HIS A 15 -8.76 23.52 -12.93
C HIS A 15 -8.48 24.36 -11.68
N LEU A 16 -9.19 24.13 -10.58
CA LEU A 16 -8.92 24.77 -9.29
C LEU A 16 -7.52 24.40 -8.78
N VAL A 17 -7.14 23.11 -8.85
CA VAL A 17 -5.79 22.64 -8.48
C VAL A 17 -4.71 23.21 -9.41
N ASN A 18 -5.05 23.52 -10.65
CA ASN A 18 -4.13 24.13 -11.60
C ASN A 18 -3.94 25.65 -11.39
N LEU A 19 -4.66 26.29 -10.46
CA LEU A 19 -4.43 27.70 -10.13
C LEU A 19 -3.07 27.91 -9.42
N PRO A 20 -2.58 29.17 -9.36
CA PRO A 20 -1.57 29.56 -8.38
C PRO A 20 -1.98 29.15 -6.95
N LEU A 21 -1.00 28.78 -6.11
CA LEU A 21 -1.26 28.14 -4.82
C LEU A 21 -2.10 29.00 -3.86
N ASP A 22 -1.84 30.31 -3.83
CA ASP A 22 -2.60 31.30 -3.07
C ASP A 22 -4.08 31.33 -3.48
N LYS A 23 -4.35 31.27 -4.79
CA LYS A 23 -5.71 31.24 -5.34
C LYS A 23 -6.40 29.92 -5.05
N PHE A 24 -5.67 28.81 -5.11
CA PHE A 24 -6.19 27.50 -4.69
C PHE A 24 -6.56 27.50 -3.21
N GLN A 25 -5.71 27.99 -2.32
CA GLN A 25 -5.98 28.07 -0.88
C GLN A 25 -7.21 28.95 -0.56
N ALA A 26 -7.36 30.08 -1.27
CA ALA A 26 -8.55 30.91 -1.16
C ALA A 26 -9.82 30.19 -1.63
N ALA A 27 -9.75 29.46 -2.76
CA ALA A 27 -10.86 28.66 -3.26
C ALA A 27 -11.22 27.50 -2.31
N LEU A 28 -10.22 26.80 -1.78
CA LEU A 28 -10.36 25.72 -0.81
C LEU A 28 -11.12 26.19 0.44
N THR A 29 -10.72 27.35 0.98
CA THR A 29 -11.38 27.95 2.15
C THR A 29 -12.86 28.21 1.89
N ARG A 30 -13.19 28.78 0.72
CA ARG A 30 -14.59 29.04 0.31
C ARG A 30 -15.40 27.76 0.12
N LEU A 31 -14.78 26.70 -0.42
CA LEU A 31 -15.43 25.40 -0.61
C LEU A 31 -15.78 24.73 0.73
N LEU A 32 -14.90 24.89 1.73
CA LEU A 32 -15.03 24.29 3.06
C LEU A 32 -15.91 25.10 4.02
N GLN A 33 -16.03 26.42 3.85
CA GLN A 33 -16.84 27.28 4.72
C GLN A 33 -18.28 27.46 4.21
N GLY A 34 -18.54 27.11 2.94
CA GLY A 34 -19.76 27.56 2.27
C GLY A 34 -19.71 29.07 2.01
N GLY A 35 -20.55 29.58 1.11
CA GLY A 35 -20.58 31.02 0.82
C GLY A 35 -20.83 31.83 2.10
N HIS A 36 -19.84 32.63 2.52
CA HIS A 36 -19.95 33.57 3.64
C HIS A 36 -21.23 34.41 3.49
N LYS A 37 -22.15 34.30 4.46
CA LYS A 37 -23.19 35.31 4.69
C LYS A 37 -22.51 36.56 5.25
N GLU A 38 -21.96 37.39 4.40
CA GLU A 38 -21.41 38.70 4.82
C GLU A 38 -22.25 39.88 4.31
N TYR A 39 -23.50 39.64 3.91
CA TYR A 39 -24.48 40.70 3.71
C TYR A 39 -25.84 40.21 4.20
N ILE A 40 -26.60 41.10 4.84
CA ILE A 40 -27.95 40.94 5.39
C ILE A 40 -28.01 40.31 6.80
N LYS A 41 -27.38 40.96 7.79
CA LYS A 41 -27.91 41.05 9.15
C LYS A 41 -28.38 42.47 9.41
N GLU A 42 -29.46 42.89 8.76
CA GLU A 42 -30.26 43.99 9.32
C GLU A 42 -31.74 43.99 8.91
N HIS A 43 -32.15 43.29 7.84
CA HIS A 43 -33.50 43.52 7.27
C HIS A 43 -34.33 42.26 6.95
N VAL A 44 -34.35 41.22 7.80
CA VAL A 44 -35.34 40.13 7.66
C VAL A 44 -35.83 39.65 9.02
N LYS A 45 -36.77 40.39 9.62
CA LYS A 45 -37.51 40.00 10.85
C LYS A 45 -38.86 39.34 10.55
N TYR A 46 -39.22 39.14 9.28
CA TYR A 46 -40.48 38.53 8.88
C TYR A 46 -40.20 37.55 7.72
N TYR A 47 -40.89 36.41 7.72
CA TYR A 47 -40.74 35.23 6.85
C TYR A 47 -39.74 34.15 7.33
N HIS A 48 -40.27 33.25 8.15
CA HIS A 48 -39.78 31.88 8.27
C HIS A 48 -40.16 31.10 7.00
N VAL A 49 -39.22 30.95 6.06
CA VAL A 49 -39.31 29.99 4.95
C VAL A 49 -37.95 29.30 4.80
N GLY A 50 -37.93 28.00 5.10
CA GLY A 50 -36.98 26.98 4.61
C GLY A 50 -35.51 27.36 4.55
N SER A 51 -34.78 27.14 5.64
CA SER A 51 -33.31 27.11 5.64
C SER A 51 -32.81 25.96 4.75
N ALA A 52 -32.48 26.26 3.49
CA ALA A 52 -31.71 25.35 2.67
C ALA A 52 -30.28 25.28 3.24
N HIS A 53 -30.03 24.23 4.04
CA HIS A 53 -28.75 23.77 4.57
C HIS A 53 -27.51 24.47 3.98
N SER A 54 -27.07 25.59 4.57
CA SER A 54 -25.83 26.26 4.16
C SER A 54 -24.63 25.57 4.81
N GLY A 55 -24.41 24.31 4.42
CA GLY A 55 -23.21 23.55 4.76
C GLY A 55 -22.06 23.83 3.78
N PRO A 56 -20.87 23.27 4.02
CA PRO A 56 -19.77 23.28 3.06
C PRO A 56 -20.22 22.77 1.68
N VAL A 57 -19.66 23.35 0.62
CA VAL A 57 -19.90 22.90 -0.76
C VAL A 57 -19.26 21.52 -0.98
N LEU A 58 -18.09 21.30 -0.39
CA LEU A 58 -17.41 20.02 -0.32
C LEU A 58 -16.93 19.76 1.11
N THR A 59 -17.12 18.55 1.60
CA THR A 59 -16.49 18.11 2.85
C THR A 59 -14.97 17.95 2.68
N PRO A 60 -14.18 17.99 3.76
CA PRO A 60 -12.74 17.74 3.69
C PRO A 60 -12.38 16.41 3.00
N ALA A 61 -13.19 15.37 3.22
CA ALA A 61 -12.98 14.07 2.59
C ALA A 61 -13.19 14.14 1.08
N GLU A 62 -14.22 14.86 0.64
CA GLU A 62 -14.52 15.05 -0.79
C GLU A 62 -13.48 15.88 -1.50
N VAL A 63 -12.89 16.89 -0.84
CA VAL A 63 -11.74 17.62 -1.36
C VAL A 63 -10.56 16.67 -1.58
N LEU A 64 -10.19 15.87 -0.58
CA LEU A 64 -9.09 14.93 -0.74
C LEU A 64 -9.39 13.90 -1.83
N ILE A 65 -10.60 13.34 -1.88
CA ILE A 65 -11.02 12.42 -2.94
C ILE A 65 -10.90 13.10 -4.32
N ALA A 66 -11.33 14.36 -4.44
CA ALA A 66 -11.24 15.11 -5.70
C ALA A 66 -9.79 15.38 -6.12
N ILE A 67 -8.90 15.76 -5.19
CA ILE A 67 -7.46 15.92 -5.48
C ILE A 67 -6.86 14.57 -5.95
N HIS A 68 -7.22 13.48 -5.27
CA HIS A 68 -6.72 12.14 -5.57
C HIS A 68 -7.28 11.57 -6.89
N GLY A 69 -8.43 12.04 -7.36
CA GLY A 69 -9.02 11.69 -8.65
C GLY A 69 -8.36 12.37 -9.87
N ILE A 70 -7.46 13.33 -9.63
CA ILE A 70 -6.71 14.00 -10.71
C ILE A 70 -5.64 13.04 -11.23
N ASP A 71 -5.69 12.81 -12.53
CA ASP A 71 -4.65 12.13 -13.28
C ASP A 71 -3.78 13.20 -13.98
N PRO A 72 -2.50 13.37 -13.59
CA PRO A 72 -1.63 14.42 -14.15
C PRO A 72 -1.49 14.39 -15.67
N GLU A 73 -1.53 13.19 -16.28
CA GLU A 73 -1.36 13.02 -17.72
C GLU A 73 -2.67 13.28 -18.45
N ARG A 74 -3.78 12.70 -17.99
CA ARG A 74 -5.12 12.91 -18.57
C ARG A 74 -5.60 14.35 -18.42
N ASP A 75 -5.40 14.94 -17.26
CA ASP A 75 -5.96 16.26 -16.91
C ASP A 75 -5.00 17.41 -17.26
N GLY A 76 -3.78 17.11 -17.72
CA GLY A 76 -2.78 18.11 -18.12
C GLY A 76 -2.27 18.97 -16.96
N ILE A 77 -2.30 18.43 -15.73
CA ILE A 77 -1.93 19.15 -14.51
C ILE A 77 -0.57 18.65 -14.01
N PRO A 78 0.43 19.53 -13.83
CA PRO A 78 1.72 19.12 -13.29
C PRO A 78 1.57 18.40 -11.94
N LEU A 79 2.21 17.24 -11.78
CA LEU A 79 2.21 16.46 -10.53
C LEU A 79 2.58 17.31 -9.30
N LYS A 80 3.46 18.30 -9.48
CA LYS A 80 3.82 19.26 -8.44
C LYS A 80 2.61 20.03 -7.91
N LYS A 81 1.73 20.53 -8.77
CA LYS A 81 0.52 21.27 -8.35
C LYS A 81 -0.45 20.39 -7.56
N VAL A 82 -0.65 19.15 -7.99
CA VAL A 82 -1.50 18.21 -7.25
C VAL A 82 -0.90 17.90 -5.86
N THR A 83 0.43 17.82 -5.79
CA THR A 83 1.15 17.66 -4.52
C THR A 83 0.99 18.88 -3.61
N ASP A 84 1.15 20.09 -4.16
CA ASP A 84 1.04 21.34 -3.42
C ASP A 84 -0.39 21.56 -2.90
N ALA A 85 -1.41 21.15 -3.67
CA ALA A 85 -2.80 21.14 -3.22
C ALA A 85 -3.04 20.19 -2.03
N CYS A 86 -2.49 18.96 -2.08
CA CYS A 86 -2.51 18.04 -0.94
C CYS A 86 -1.82 18.65 0.29
N ASN A 87 -0.64 19.27 0.12
CA ASN A 87 0.08 19.93 1.21
C ASN A 87 -0.76 21.03 1.87
N ALA A 88 -1.38 21.90 1.06
CA ALA A 88 -2.23 22.98 1.57
C ALA A 88 -3.43 22.46 2.39
N CYS A 89 -3.99 21.30 2.04
CA CYS A 89 -5.00 20.66 2.89
C CYS A 89 -4.41 20.25 4.26
N PHE A 90 -3.22 19.65 4.28
CA PHE A 90 -2.58 19.22 5.54
C PHE A 90 -2.04 20.35 6.41
N GLU A 91 -1.78 21.53 5.85
CA GLU A 91 -1.49 22.74 6.64
C GLU A 91 -2.71 23.15 7.49
N GLN A 92 -3.93 22.85 7.03
CA GLN A 92 -5.18 23.10 7.77
C GLN A 92 -5.52 21.94 8.72
N ARG A 93 -4.61 21.68 9.68
CA ARG A 93 -4.63 20.52 10.61
C ARG A 93 -5.93 20.32 11.40
N HIS A 94 -6.69 21.38 11.65
CA HIS A 94 -7.95 21.33 12.38
C HIS A 94 -9.13 20.86 11.49
N ILE A 95 -9.00 20.95 10.17
CA ILE A 95 -10.02 20.58 9.19
C ILE A 95 -9.74 19.20 8.60
N PHE A 96 -8.50 18.96 8.17
CA PHE A 96 -8.08 17.72 7.53
C PHE A 96 -7.47 16.77 8.56
N THR A 97 -8.34 16.19 9.37
CA THR A 97 -7.97 15.30 10.46
C THR A 97 -7.67 13.86 9.99
N GLN A 98 -7.17 13.04 10.90
CA GLN A 98 -6.89 11.61 10.70
C GLN A 98 -8.08 10.85 10.10
N GLN A 99 -9.29 11.13 10.62
CA GLN A 99 -10.53 10.49 10.17
C GLN A 99 -10.90 10.85 8.73
N VAL A 100 -10.47 12.03 8.26
CA VAL A 100 -10.70 12.47 6.87
C VAL A 100 -9.82 11.66 5.92
N LEU A 101 -8.56 11.39 6.29
CA LEU A 101 -7.64 10.59 5.48
C LEU A 101 -8.13 9.14 5.31
N ALA A 102 -8.74 8.56 6.35
CA ALA A 102 -9.34 7.22 6.31
C ALA A 102 -10.33 7.04 5.14
N LYS A 103 -11.08 8.10 4.81
CA LYS A 103 -12.13 8.05 3.77
C LYS A 103 -11.59 8.09 2.34
N VAL A 104 -10.28 8.35 2.16
CA VAL A 104 -9.63 8.48 0.84
C VAL A 104 -9.17 7.12 0.29
N GLU A 105 -9.25 6.03 1.07
CA GLU A 105 -8.91 4.66 0.66
C GLU A 105 -9.92 3.99 -0.29
N GLN A 106 -10.49 4.73 -1.24
CA GLN A 106 -11.41 4.18 -2.24
C GLN A 106 -10.65 3.32 -3.27
N ILE A 107 -11.32 2.29 -3.81
CA ILE A 107 -10.81 1.49 -4.93
C ILE A 107 -11.45 2.03 -6.22
N PRO A 108 -10.70 2.25 -7.32
CA PRO A 108 -9.25 2.01 -7.47
C PRO A 108 -8.41 2.95 -6.60
N LEU A 109 -7.35 2.42 -5.99
CA LEU A 109 -6.46 3.19 -5.10
C LEU A 109 -5.90 4.39 -5.88
N PRO A 110 -6.12 5.63 -5.42
CA PRO A 110 -5.71 6.78 -6.20
C PRO A 110 -4.19 6.84 -6.35
N LEU A 111 -3.71 7.26 -7.52
CA LEU A 111 -2.29 7.23 -7.86
C LEU A 111 -1.39 7.98 -6.85
N LEU A 112 -1.94 9.01 -6.22
CA LEU A 112 -1.23 9.89 -5.30
C LEU A 112 -1.34 9.47 -3.83
N PHE A 113 -2.07 8.39 -3.55
CA PHE A 113 -2.39 7.97 -2.18
C PHE A 113 -1.13 7.81 -1.32
N MET A 114 -0.11 7.10 -1.82
CA MET A 114 1.12 6.92 -1.05
C MET A 114 1.92 8.20 -0.87
N ARG A 115 1.81 9.18 -1.78
CA ARG A 115 2.46 10.48 -1.62
C ARG A 115 1.82 11.26 -0.47
N THR A 116 0.50 11.25 -0.41
CA THR A 116 -0.31 11.82 0.68
C THR A 116 0.04 11.18 2.02
N VAL A 117 0.15 9.84 2.07
CA VAL A 117 0.56 9.11 3.28
C VAL A 117 1.97 9.52 3.74
N LEU A 118 2.93 9.62 2.81
CA LEU A 118 4.30 10.05 3.11
C LEU A 118 4.36 11.48 3.67
N GLN A 119 3.56 12.40 3.13
CA GLN A 119 3.45 13.77 3.64
C GLN A 119 2.84 13.81 5.05
N ALA A 120 1.79 13.02 5.28
CA ALA A 120 1.12 12.95 6.57
C ALA A 120 2.06 12.48 7.70
N ILE A 121 2.97 11.53 7.42
CA ILE A 121 3.98 11.06 8.40
C ILE A 121 4.86 12.22 8.87
N GLY A 122 5.37 13.03 7.94
CA GLY A 122 6.24 14.16 8.26
C GLY A 122 5.52 15.29 9.00
N ALA A 123 4.24 15.52 8.66
CA ALA A 123 3.45 16.59 9.26
C ALA A 123 2.81 16.21 10.60
N PHE A 124 2.58 14.91 10.84
CA PHE A 124 1.84 14.37 12.00
C PHE A 124 2.43 13.05 12.51
N PRO A 125 3.54 13.07 13.28
CA PRO A 125 4.14 11.85 13.83
C PRO A 125 3.20 11.00 14.70
N ALA A 126 2.23 11.62 15.37
CA ALA A 126 1.21 10.93 16.16
C ALA A 126 0.26 10.05 15.30
N LEU A 127 0.33 10.16 13.97
CA LEU A 127 -0.51 9.41 13.03
C LEU A 127 0.11 8.07 12.61
N VAL A 128 1.34 7.77 13.01
CA VAL A 128 2.08 6.59 12.51
C VAL A 128 1.32 5.30 12.74
N GLU A 129 0.72 5.09 13.91
CA GLU A 129 -0.08 3.88 14.21
C GLU A 129 -1.28 3.74 13.28
N PHE A 130 -2.04 4.81 13.09
CA PHE A 130 -3.15 4.83 12.14
C PHE A 130 -2.69 4.58 10.70
N ILE A 131 -1.50 5.09 10.33
CA ILE A 131 -0.90 4.82 9.01
C ILE A 131 -0.50 3.34 8.89
N MET A 132 -0.08 2.67 9.95
CA MET A 132 0.19 1.23 9.89
C MET A 132 -1.09 0.43 9.62
N GLU A 133 -2.24 0.86 10.16
CA GLU A 133 -3.53 0.27 9.81
C GLU A 133 -3.88 0.48 8.33
N ILE A 134 -3.64 1.68 7.80
CA ILE A 134 -3.77 1.99 6.37
C ILE A 134 -2.91 1.03 5.54
N LEU A 135 -1.61 0.94 5.84
CA LEU A 135 -0.69 0.10 5.08
C LEU A 135 -1.08 -1.39 5.16
N SER A 136 -1.55 -1.86 6.31
CA SER A 136 -2.06 -3.23 6.48
C SER A 136 -3.25 -3.50 5.55
N ARG A 137 -4.21 -2.56 5.44
CA ARG A 137 -5.32 -2.69 4.50
C ARG A 137 -4.87 -2.68 3.03
N LEU A 138 -3.82 -1.93 2.69
CA LEU A 138 -3.23 -1.93 1.35
C LEU A 138 -2.58 -3.26 0.98
N VAL A 139 -2.01 -3.98 1.95
CA VAL A 139 -1.51 -5.35 1.75
C VAL A 139 -2.66 -6.27 1.34
N SER A 140 -3.79 -6.22 2.04
CA SER A 140 -4.98 -7.01 1.66
C SER A 140 -5.52 -6.66 0.27
N LYS A 141 -5.37 -5.39 -0.14
CA LYS A 141 -5.72 -4.90 -1.50
C LYS A 141 -4.64 -5.16 -2.56
N GLN A 142 -3.59 -5.92 -2.23
CA GLN A 142 -2.53 -6.32 -3.16
C GLN A 142 -1.83 -5.13 -3.83
N ILE A 143 -1.45 -4.12 -3.04
CA ILE A 143 -0.82 -2.87 -3.50
C ILE A 143 0.38 -3.08 -4.44
N TRP A 144 1.09 -4.21 -4.35
CA TRP A 144 2.19 -4.58 -5.24
C TRP A 144 1.81 -4.70 -6.72
N LYS A 145 0.53 -4.88 -7.05
CA LYS A 145 0.03 -4.86 -8.44
C LYS A 145 0.07 -3.48 -9.10
N TYR A 146 0.30 -2.42 -8.31
CA TYR A 146 0.33 -1.03 -8.77
C TYR A 146 1.74 -0.44 -8.59
N PRO A 147 2.62 -0.50 -9.61
CA PRO A 147 4.06 -0.23 -9.43
C PRO A 147 4.40 1.14 -8.80
N LYS A 148 3.68 2.20 -9.20
CA LYS A 148 3.87 3.56 -8.66
C LYS A 148 3.48 3.62 -7.17
N LEU A 149 2.37 2.98 -6.77
CA LEU A 149 1.95 2.90 -5.36
C LEU A 149 2.88 1.98 -4.56
N TRP A 150 3.33 0.87 -5.13
CA TRP A 150 4.26 -0.05 -4.48
C TRP A 150 5.58 0.62 -4.09
N VAL A 151 6.12 1.47 -4.95
CA VAL A 151 7.31 2.30 -4.62
C VAL A 151 7.04 3.19 -3.41
N GLY A 152 5.88 3.85 -3.38
CA GLY A 152 5.49 4.68 -2.24
C GLY A 152 5.32 3.88 -0.95
N PHE A 153 4.70 2.70 -1.03
CA PHE A 153 4.52 1.78 0.10
C PHE A 153 5.85 1.39 0.73
N LEU A 154 6.82 0.97 -0.08
CA LEU A 154 8.15 0.58 0.42
C LEU A 154 8.92 1.76 1.04
N LYS A 155 8.80 2.96 0.45
CA LYS A 155 9.36 4.18 1.05
C LYS A 155 8.72 4.48 2.40
N CYS A 156 7.39 4.35 2.49
CA CYS A 156 6.65 4.56 3.72
C CYS A 156 7.09 3.58 4.81
N ALA A 157 7.17 2.29 4.48
CA ALA A 157 7.64 1.25 5.39
C ALA A 157 9.08 1.53 5.87
N LEU A 158 9.97 1.99 4.99
CA LEU A 158 11.35 2.34 5.36
C LEU A 158 11.42 3.51 6.34
N LEU A 159 10.60 4.56 6.13
CA LEU A 159 10.59 5.76 6.97
C LEU A 159 9.95 5.52 8.34
N THR A 160 9.08 4.53 8.46
CA THR A 160 8.27 4.24 9.66
C THR A 160 8.75 2.99 10.39
N LYS A 161 10.03 2.65 10.25
CA LYS A 161 10.64 1.61 11.10
C LYS A 161 10.69 2.09 12.55
N PRO A 162 10.45 1.21 13.54
CA PRO A 162 10.13 -0.22 13.40
C PRO A 162 8.65 -0.55 13.22
N GLN A 163 7.75 0.44 13.32
CA GLN A 163 6.29 0.24 13.32
C GLN A 163 5.80 -0.52 12.07
N SER A 164 6.46 -0.32 10.93
CA SER A 164 6.13 -0.98 9.67
C SER A 164 6.45 -2.47 9.59
N PHE A 165 7.19 -3.05 10.54
CA PHE A 165 7.61 -4.46 10.44
C PHE A 165 6.43 -5.44 10.49
N SER A 166 5.45 -5.19 11.36
CA SER A 166 4.23 -6.02 11.43
C SER A 166 3.47 -6.00 10.10
N VAL A 167 3.46 -4.86 9.40
CA VAL A 167 2.84 -4.71 8.07
C VAL A 167 3.63 -5.47 7.01
N LEU A 168 4.96 -5.36 7.01
CA LEU A 168 5.81 -6.08 6.05
C LEU A 168 5.67 -7.60 6.20
N LEU A 169 5.51 -8.10 7.42
CA LEU A 169 5.29 -9.52 7.70
C LEU A 169 3.89 -10.03 7.28
N GLN A 170 2.95 -9.16 6.92
CA GLN A 170 1.66 -9.55 6.33
C GLN A 170 1.76 -9.80 4.82
N LEU A 171 2.84 -9.36 4.16
CA LEU A 171 3.03 -9.60 2.72
C LEU A 171 3.18 -11.11 2.46
N PRO A 172 2.63 -11.63 1.35
CA PRO A 172 2.92 -13.00 0.97
C PRO A 172 4.42 -13.16 0.66
N PRO A 173 4.99 -14.38 0.80
CA PRO A 173 6.43 -14.61 0.69
C PRO A 173 7.11 -14.00 -0.56
N PRO A 174 6.60 -14.17 -1.80
CA PRO A 174 7.27 -13.59 -2.96
C PRO A 174 7.23 -12.06 -2.99
N GLN A 175 6.22 -11.43 -2.39
CA GLN A 175 6.14 -9.97 -2.29
C GLN A 175 7.05 -9.43 -1.18
N LEU A 176 7.20 -10.16 -0.06
CA LEU A 176 8.17 -9.81 0.96
C LEU A 176 9.60 -9.88 0.39
N GLU A 177 9.93 -10.95 -0.34
CA GLU A 177 11.23 -11.07 -1.00
C GLU A 177 11.48 -9.91 -1.97
N ASN A 178 10.49 -9.58 -2.81
CA ASN A 178 10.56 -8.43 -3.70
C ASN A 178 10.79 -7.11 -2.94
N ALA A 179 10.08 -6.90 -1.82
CA ALA A 179 10.23 -5.71 -0.98
C ALA A 179 11.67 -5.56 -0.45
N LEU A 180 12.23 -6.66 0.05
CA LEU A 180 13.59 -6.71 0.60
C LEU A 180 14.66 -6.52 -0.48
N ASN A 181 14.45 -7.07 -1.67
CA ASN A 181 15.38 -6.88 -2.80
C ASN A 181 15.36 -5.43 -3.32
N ARG A 182 14.20 -4.78 -3.37
CA ARG A 182 14.08 -3.38 -3.80
C ARG A 182 14.52 -2.37 -2.74
N THR A 183 14.45 -2.75 -1.45
CA THR A 183 14.77 -1.87 -0.33
C THR A 183 15.64 -2.61 0.69
N ALA A 184 16.90 -2.88 0.33
CA ALA A 184 17.82 -3.68 1.14
C ALA A 184 17.99 -3.18 2.60
N ALA A 185 17.84 -1.86 2.83
CA ALA A 185 17.87 -1.25 4.16
C ALA A 185 16.73 -1.66 5.11
N LEU A 186 15.74 -2.43 4.62
CA LEU A 186 14.71 -3.08 5.45
C LEU A 186 15.14 -4.46 5.95
N LYS A 187 16.05 -5.16 5.26
CA LYS A 187 16.33 -6.58 5.48
C LYS A 187 16.88 -6.88 6.87
N ALA A 188 18.06 -6.33 7.19
CA ALA A 188 18.70 -6.57 8.48
C ALA A 188 17.79 -6.25 9.70
N PRO A 189 17.14 -5.07 9.78
CA PRO A 189 16.30 -4.77 10.94
C PRO A 189 15.00 -5.60 10.99
N LEU A 190 14.41 -5.96 9.84
CA LEU A 190 13.25 -6.84 9.81
C LEU A 190 13.60 -8.27 10.25
N VAL A 191 14.77 -8.78 9.84
CA VAL A 191 15.27 -10.09 10.29
C VAL A 191 15.52 -10.09 11.80
N ALA A 192 16.12 -9.02 12.34
CA ALA A 192 16.33 -8.89 13.78
C ALA A 192 15.00 -8.89 14.55
N HIS A 193 13.98 -8.18 14.05
CA HIS A 193 12.63 -8.19 14.62
C HIS A 193 11.98 -9.60 14.54
N ALA A 194 11.99 -10.22 13.36
CA ALA A 194 11.41 -11.55 13.14
C ALA A 194 12.12 -12.68 13.90
N SER A 195 13.36 -12.47 14.35
CA SER A 195 14.12 -13.44 15.14
C SER A 195 13.69 -13.50 16.60
N GLN A 196 12.93 -12.51 17.09
CA GLN A 196 12.35 -12.55 18.44
C GLN A 196 11.44 -13.77 18.59
N GLN A 197 11.60 -14.55 19.66
CA GLN A 197 10.99 -15.89 19.78
C GLN A 197 9.47 -15.90 19.57
N ASN A 198 8.75 -14.93 20.17
CA ASN A 198 7.31 -14.77 20.04
C ASN A 198 6.87 -14.56 18.57
N ILE A 199 7.63 -13.76 17.82
CA ILE A 199 7.35 -13.45 16.42
C ILE A 199 7.72 -14.65 15.54
N ARG A 200 8.94 -15.16 15.70
CA ARG A 200 9.47 -16.30 14.95
C ARG A 200 8.53 -17.51 14.98
N ASN A 201 7.99 -17.83 16.16
CA ASN A 201 7.09 -18.98 16.35
C ASN A 201 5.72 -18.80 15.67
N SER A 202 5.32 -17.56 15.36
CA SER A 202 4.06 -17.27 14.65
C SER A 202 4.21 -17.25 13.12
N LEU A 203 5.45 -17.19 12.60
CA LEU A 203 5.70 -17.02 11.18
C LEU A 203 5.67 -18.37 10.44
N PRO A 204 4.98 -18.45 9.28
CA PRO A 204 5.05 -19.63 8.41
C PRO A 204 6.48 -19.93 7.95
N ARG A 205 6.78 -21.21 7.69
CA ARG A 205 8.11 -21.65 7.23
C ARG A 205 8.57 -20.93 5.95
N SER A 206 7.65 -20.64 5.02
CA SER A 206 7.95 -19.90 3.79
C SER A 206 8.43 -18.47 4.07
N MET A 207 7.87 -17.79 5.08
CA MET A 207 8.32 -16.47 5.50
C MET A 207 9.69 -16.53 6.16
N LEU A 208 9.93 -17.53 7.01
CA LEU A 208 11.24 -17.77 7.62
C LEU A 208 12.31 -18.04 6.55
N ALA A 209 11.98 -18.77 5.48
CA ALA A 209 12.92 -19.02 4.37
C ALA A 209 13.32 -17.72 3.65
N VAL A 210 12.36 -16.86 3.30
CA VAL A 210 12.62 -15.54 2.68
C VAL A 210 13.52 -14.66 3.57
N LEU A 211 13.34 -14.76 4.89
CA LEU A 211 14.13 -14.01 5.88
C LEU A 211 15.50 -14.65 6.18
N GLY A 212 15.81 -15.82 5.63
CA GLY A 212 17.05 -16.55 5.95
C GLY A 212 17.07 -17.11 7.37
N LEU A 213 15.89 -17.35 7.95
CA LEU A 213 15.67 -17.81 9.32
C LEU A 213 15.17 -19.26 9.39
N ALA A 214 14.87 -19.90 8.25
CA ALA A 214 14.43 -21.28 8.24
C ALA A 214 15.54 -22.19 8.82
N PRO A 215 15.19 -23.17 9.67
CA PRO A 215 16.18 -24.16 10.12
C PRO A 215 16.68 -24.96 8.92
N ASP A 216 17.99 -25.09 8.79
CA ASP A 216 18.64 -25.90 7.76
C ASP A 216 18.17 -27.34 7.88
N THR A 217 17.40 -27.81 6.90
CA THR A 217 17.04 -29.23 6.82
C THR A 217 18.16 -30.02 6.15
N GLN A 218 19.40 -29.95 6.65
CA GLN A 218 20.48 -30.86 6.25
C GLN A 218 21.48 -31.09 7.41
N SER A 219 21.30 -32.18 8.17
CA SER A 219 22.27 -33.28 8.33
C SER A 219 21.88 -34.21 9.48
N SER A 220 21.04 -35.20 9.19
CA SER A 220 20.84 -36.40 10.04
C SER A 220 20.55 -37.62 9.17
N SER A 221 21.36 -37.85 8.13
CA SER A 221 21.31 -39.09 7.34
C SER A 221 22.66 -39.40 6.71
N GLN A 222 23.74 -39.37 7.49
CA GLN A 222 25.02 -39.95 7.09
C GLN A 222 25.84 -40.36 8.30
N ALA A 223 25.43 -41.45 8.96
CA ALA A 223 26.29 -42.23 9.85
C ALA A 223 25.65 -43.59 10.10
N GLN A 224 25.77 -44.51 9.13
CA GLN A 224 25.78 -45.96 9.41
C GLN A 224 26.36 -46.71 8.22
N THR A 225 27.68 -46.70 8.12
CA THR A 225 28.45 -47.70 7.37
C THR A 225 29.71 -48.02 8.15
N SER A 226 29.69 -49.16 8.84
CA SER A 226 30.79 -50.07 9.26
C SER A 226 30.18 -51.05 10.28
N GLN A 227 30.40 -52.37 10.34
CA GLN A 227 31.17 -53.38 9.61
C GLN A 227 30.79 -54.74 10.26
N ALA A 228 30.72 -55.84 9.50
CA ALA A 228 31.06 -57.22 9.92
C ALA A 228 30.82 -58.18 8.72
N HIS A 229 31.84 -58.57 7.94
CA HIS A 229 32.73 -59.73 8.09
C HIS A 229 32.09 -61.14 7.98
N THR A 230 32.56 -61.85 6.94
CA THR A 230 32.84 -63.31 6.78
C THR A 230 31.69 -64.32 6.69
N GLY A 231 31.69 -65.09 5.59
CA GLY A 231 30.96 -66.34 5.39
C GLY A 231 31.15 -66.87 3.98
N ASP A 232 32.02 -67.87 3.83
CA ASP A 232 32.49 -68.48 2.58
C ASP A 232 31.51 -69.55 2.03
N THR A 233 31.78 -69.99 0.79
CA THR A 233 31.37 -71.23 0.11
C THR A 233 29.97 -71.41 -0.57
N SER A 234 30.06 -71.51 -1.90
CA SER A 234 29.65 -72.65 -2.76
C SER A 234 28.48 -72.50 -3.75
N ASN A 235 28.86 -72.62 -5.04
CA ASN A 235 28.22 -73.36 -6.14
C ASN A 235 26.86 -72.91 -6.72
N SER A 236 26.84 -72.54 -8.00
CA SER A 236 26.60 -73.47 -9.12
C SER A 236 26.25 -72.74 -10.43
N GLU A 237 26.70 -73.32 -11.53
CA GLU A 237 26.66 -72.89 -12.93
C GLU A 237 25.27 -72.92 -13.62
N LYS A 238 25.26 -72.43 -14.87
CA LYS A 238 24.27 -72.52 -15.99
C LYS A 238 23.20 -71.41 -16.04
N ASP A 239 22.75 -70.90 -17.18
CA ASP A 239 22.86 -71.18 -18.63
C ASP A 239 22.50 -69.83 -19.33
N ALA A 240 23.24 -69.33 -20.32
CA ALA A 240 23.02 -69.45 -21.78
C ALA A 240 21.79 -68.73 -22.41
N ALA A 241 22.08 -68.14 -23.58
CA ALA A 241 21.20 -67.61 -24.66
C ALA A 241 20.56 -66.21 -24.46
N VAL A 242 20.93 -65.16 -25.23
CA VAL A 242 20.62 -64.91 -26.66
C VAL A 242 19.08 -64.91 -26.85
N THR A 243 18.39 -63.82 -27.20
CA THR A 243 18.34 -63.23 -28.55
C THR A 243 17.35 -62.02 -28.56
N GLU A 244 17.52 -61.15 -29.55
CA GLU A 244 16.52 -60.31 -30.25
C GLU A 244 16.06 -58.94 -29.69
N LYS A 245 16.47 -57.93 -30.45
CA LYS A 245 15.77 -56.67 -30.72
C LYS A 245 14.88 -56.89 -31.96
N PRO A 246 13.64 -56.38 -32.02
CA PRO A 246 13.34 -55.26 -32.95
C PRO A 246 12.37 -54.24 -32.30
N LYS A 247 12.53 -52.92 -32.47
CA LYS A 247 12.25 -52.04 -33.64
C LYS A 247 10.83 -51.44 -33.54
N GLU A 248 10.80 -50.09 -33.58
CA GLU A 248 9.71 -49.23 -34.10
C GLU A 248 8.35 -49.28 -33.39
N SER A 249 7.54 -48.23 -33.31
CA SER A 249 7.55 -46.87 -33.86
C SER A 249 6.32 -46.15 -33.33
N SER A 250 6.37 -44.81 -33.33
CA SER A 250 5.28 -43.93 -33.79
C SER A 250 3.97 -43.92 -33.00
N SER A 251 3.60 -42.78 -32.43
CA SER A 251 2.83 -41.69 -33.08
C SER A 251 1.62 -41.46 -32.16
N ALA A 252 0.92 -40.35 -32.09
CA ALA A 252 0.86 -39.06 -32.76
C ALA A 252 -0.12 -38.27 -31.86
N SER A 253 0.18 -37.01 -31.51
CA SER A 253 -0.47 -35.81 -32.04
C SER A 253 -1.09 -35.05 -30.87
#